data_AF-L0P4C9-F1
#
_entry.id   AF-L0P4C9-F1
#
_cell.length_a   1.000
_cell.length_b   1.000
_cell.length_c   1.000
_cell.angle_alpha   90.00
_cell.angle_beta   90.00
_cell.angle_gamma   90.00
#
_symmetry.space_group_name_H-M   'P 1'
#
loop_
_entity.id
_entity.type
_entity.pdbx_description
1 polymer ?
#
loop_
_entity_poly.entity_id
_entity_poly.type
_entity_poly.pdbx_seq_one_letter_code
_entity_poly.pdbx_strand_id
1 'polypeptide(L)'
;GLTIGSGSIKAAEWTKDDRPSNYLTDPRFADTLAEQFNGLSPENEMKWAFTQPEEGVYDFAGLDRLVAFAEEHDMAVKGHGLISSCCDPEYVTSITDAGEMRAAMTEHFTTVMERYDGRIDRWDVVSEALESQGTTLQSTTFFKVLGPGYIADAFRIARAADPDAKLFINENLVEF
;
A
#
# COMPACT_ATOMS: atom_id res chain seq x y z
N GLY A 1 25.02 1.37 15.50
CA GLY A 1 24.45 2.73 15.53
C GLY A 1 23.09 2.69 16.17
N LEU A 2 22.44 3.84 16.37
CA LEU A 2 21.01 3.90 16.66
C LEU A 2 20.27 3.41 15.42
N THR A 3 19.41 2.39 15.55
CA THR A 3 18.53 1.96 14.46
C THR A 3 17.26 2.79 14.54
N ILE A 4 17.04 3.64 13.53
CA ILE A 4 15.77 4.30 13.26
C ILE A 4 14.82 3.21 12.75
N GLY A 5 13.53 3.27 13.12
CA GLY A 5 12.54 2.24 12.78
C GLY A 5 12.27 2.12 11.28
N SER A 6 11.08 2.56 10.84
CA SER A 6 10.65 2.42 9.45
C SER A 6 10.77 3.72 8.63
N GLY A 7 11.28 3.63 7.41
CA GLY A 7 11.27 4.72 6.41
C GLY A 7 10.20 4.51 5.33
N SER A 8 9.52 5.58 4.92
CA SER A 8 8.65 5.58 3.72
C SER A 8 9.45 6.06 2.51
N ILE A 9 9.47 5.27 1.43
CA ILE A 9 10.38 5.50 0.30
C ILE A 9 9.65 5.32 -1.03
N LYS A 10 9.99 6.18 -1.98
CA LYS A 10 9.66 6.01 -3.39
C LYS A 10 10.75 5.20 -4.11
N ALA A 11 10.34 4.12 -4.75
CA ALA A 11 11.17 3.21 -5.54
C ALA A 11 10.75 3.14 -7.02
N ALA A 12 9.76 3.95 -7.44
CA ALA A 12 9.33 4.11 -8.82
C ALA A 12 10.48 4.52 -9.76
N GLU A 13 10.27 4.45 -11.08
CA GLU A 13 11.25 4.96 -12.06
C GLU A 13 10.92 6.37 -12.55
N TRP A 14 9.88 7.01 -12.01
CA TRP A 14 9.46 8.35 -12.44
C TRP A 14 8.98 9.25 -11.29
N THR A 15 9.28 10.55 -11.39
CA THR A 15 8.85 11.62 -10.46
C THR A 15 8.38 12.85 -11.25
N LYS A 16 7.37 13.56 -10.74
CA LYS A 16 6.83 14.81 -11.32
C LYS A 16 7.53 16.07 -10.80
N ASP A 17 8.43 15.94 -9.83
CA ASP A 17 8.89 17.02 -8.97
C ASP A 17 10.43 17.12 -8.87
N ASP A 18 11.14 16.77 -9.94
CA ASP A 18 12.61 16.85 -10.08
C ASP A 18 13.44 16.02 -9.06
N ARG A 19 12.78 15.24 -8.20
CA ARG A 19 13.43 14.29 -7.28
C ARG A 19 13.97 13.08 -8.06
N PRO A 20 15.05 12.41 -7.61
CA PRO A 20 15.54 11.18 -8.24
C PRO A 20 14.39 10.19 -8.38
N SER A 21 14.24 9.65 -9.58
CA SER A 21 13.05 8.89 -9.90
C SER A 21 12.94 7.62 -9.05
N ASN A 22 14.10 7.00 -8.79
CA ASN A 22 14.34 5.89 -7.88
C ASN A 22 15.40 6.26 -6.83
N TYR A 23 14.99 6.50 -5.58
CA TYR A 23 15.93 6.88 -4.52
C TYR A 23 16.95 5.80 -4.15
N LEU A 24 16.65 4.52 -4.42
CA LEU A 24 17.56 3.41 -4.17
C LEU A 24 18.76 3.42 -5.14
N THR A 25 18.75 4.24 -6.19
CA THR A 25 19.90 4.41 -7.10
C THR A 25 20.82 5.57 -6.71
N ASP A 26 20.47 6.41 -5.72
CA ASP A 26 21.42 7.35 -5.11
C ASP A 26 22.21 6.60 -4.02
N PRO A 27 23.52 6.37 -4.19
CA PRO A 27 24.30 5.59 -3.24
C PRO A 27 24.25 6.16 -1.83
N ARG A 28 24.25 7.50 -1.67
CA ARG A 28 24.23 8.12 -0.34
C ARG A 28 22.90 7.88 0.37
N PHE A 29 21.81 7.89 -0.39
CA PHE A 29 20.49 7.60 0.15
C PHE A 29 20.38 6.12 0.53
N ALA A 30 20.77 5.23 -0.39
CA ALA A 30 20.75 3.78 -0.17
C ALA A 30 21.63 3.37 1.04
N ASP A 31 22.85 3.89 1.14
CA ASP A 31 23.75 3.62 2.26
C ASP A 31 23.16 4.10 3.59
N THR A 32 22.64 5.34 3.62
CA THR A 32 21.99 5.88 4.83
C THR A 32 20.80 5.01 5.23
N LEU A 33 20.01 4.57 4.25
CA LEU A 33 18.85 3.76 4.50
C LEU A 33 19.26 2.39 5.08
N ALA A 34 20.20 1.71 4.43
CA ALA A 34 20.76 0.42 4.85
C ALA A 34 21.38 0.46 6.25
N GLU A 35 22.08 1.52 6.60
CA GLU A 35 22.78 1.63 7.87
C GLU A 35 21.87 2.05 9.05
N GLN A 36 20.85 2.87 8.77
CA GLN A 36 20.09 3.55 9.81
C GLN A 36 18.69 3.00 10.01
N PHE A 37 18.12 2.23 9.08
CA PHE A 37 16.74 1.75 9.16
C PHE A 37 16.65 0.22 9.23
N ASN A 38 15.58 -0.31 9.84
CA ASN A 38 15.31 -1.75 9.87
C ASN A 38 13.95 -2.13 9.28
N GLY A 39 13.25 -1.17 8.67
CA GLY A 39 12.02 -1.44 7.97
C GLY A 39 11.67 -0.41 6.92
N LEU A 40 10.98 -0.84 5.88
CA LEU A 40 10.57 -0.01 4.75
C LEU A 40 9.06 -0.05 4.55
N SER A 41 8.53 1.05 4.03
CA SER A 41 7.16 1.15 3.54
C SER A 41 7.21 1.79 2.15
N PRO A 42 6.52 1.26 1.14
CA PRO A 42 6.38 1.97 -0.13
C PRO A 42 5.60 3.27 0.11
N GLU A 43 6.05 4.37 -0.48
CA GLU A 43 5.36 5.66 -0.38
C GLU A 43 4.05 5.63 -1.17
N ASN A 44 4.10 5.07 -2.39
CA ASN A 44 2.95 5.04 -3.30
C ASN A 44 2.82 3.74 -4.09
N GLU A 45 3.90 2.99 -4.24
CA GLU A 45 4.02 1.90 -5.20
C GLU A 45 3.05 0.75 -4.93
N MET A 46 2.48 0.65 -3.72
CA MET A 46 1.46 -0.34 -3.35
C MET A 46 0.03 0.18 -3.43
N LYS A 47 -0.17 1.50 -3.63
CA LYS A 47 -1.50 2.07 -3.86
C LYS A 47 -2.04 1.61 -5.21
N TRP A 48 -3.36 1.45 -5.30
CA TRP A 48 -4.02 0.78 -6.42
C TRP A 48 -3.62 1.32 -7.80
N ALA A 49 -3.62 2.64 -8.03
CA ALA A 49 -3.28 3.19 -9.35
C ALA A 49 -1.81 2.99 -9.75
N PHE A 50 -0.91 2.68 -8.81
CA PHE A 50 0.49 2.40 -9.10
C PHE A 50 0.71 0.91 -9.32
N THR A 51 0.08 0.06 -8.51
CA THR A 51 0.22 -1.39 -8.61
C THR A 51 -0.59 -1.97 -9.77
N GLN A 52 -1.78 -1.43 -10.05
CA GLN A 52 -2.71 -1.91 -11.07
C GLN A 52 -3.41 -0.75 -11.79
N PRO A 53 -2.68 0.00 -12.65
CA PRO A 53 -3.20 1.19 -13.32
C PRO A 53 -4.39 0.93 -14.26
N GLU A 54 -4.45 -0.26 -14.87
CA GLU A 54 -5.57 -0.73 -15.70
C GLU A 54 -6.02 -2.10 -15.20
N GLU A 55 -7.30 -2.45 -15.41
CA GLU A 55 -7.85 -3.72 -14.93
C GLU A 55 -7.05 -4.91 -15.49
N GLY A 56 -6.53 -5.76 -14.59
CA GLY A 56 -5.69 -6.90 -14.95
C GLY A 56 -4.25 -6.58 -15.39
N VAL A 57 -3.87 -5.30 -15.49
CA VAL A 57 -2.51 -4.87 -15.85
C VAL A 57 -1.80 -4.37 -14.61
N TYR A 58 -0.74 -5.07 -14.21
CA TYR A 58 0.03 -4.76 -13.01
C TYR A 58 1.41 -4.18 -13.32
N ASP A 59 1.83 -3.20 -12.54
CA ASP A 59 3.20 -2.69 -12.49
C ASP A 59 3.78 -2.96 -11.10
N PHE A 60 4.63 -3.99 -11.02
CA PHE A 60 5.33 -4.37 -9.79
C PHE A 60 6.76 -3.86 -9.73
N ALA A 61 7.27 -3.15 -10.74
CA ALA A 61 8.69 -2.89 -10.87
C ALA A 61 9.24 -2.08 -9.68
N GLY A 62 8.51 -1.06 -9.24
CA GLY A 62 8.87 -0.26 -8.07
C GLY A 62 8.81 -1.04 -6.75
N LEU A 63 7.74 -1.82 -6.56
CA LEU A 63 7.59 -2.65 -5.35
C LEU A 63 8.61 -3.77 -5.27
N ASP A 64 8.85 -4.48 -6.35
CA ASP A 64 9.84 -5.57 -6.41
C ASP A 64 11.23 -5.06 -6.04
N ARG A 65 11.58 -3.86 -6.52
CA ARG A 65 12.84 -3.21 -6.17
C ARG A 65 12.94 -2.86 -4.69
N LEU A 66 11.87 -2.31 -4.11
CA LEU A 66 11.83 -1.97 -2.68
C LEU A 66 11.93 -3.22 -1.81
N VAL A 67 11.17 -4.28 -2.14
CA VAL A 67 11.18 -5.54 -1.39
C VAL A 67 12.55 -6.22 -1.52
N ALA A 68 13.15 -6.25 -2.71
CA ALA A 68 14.49 -6.81 -2.90
C ALA A 68 15.55 -6.07 -2.08
N PHE A 69 15.51 -4.73 -2.04
CA PHE A 69 16.41 -3.95 -1.20
C PHE A 69 16.20 -4.25 0.30
N ALA A 70 14.93 -4.37 0.73
CA ALA A 70 14.63 -4.71 2.11
C ALA A 70 15.20 -6.09 2.49
N GLU A 71 15.05 -7.08 1.63
CA GLU A 71 15.58 -8.43 1.82
C GLU A 71 17.12 -8.45 1.85
N GLU A 72 17.78 -7.70 0.96
CA GLU A 72 19.25 -7.58 0.93
C GLU A 72 19.83 -7.00 2.23
N HIS A 73 19.06 -6.14 2.92
CA HIS A 73 19.48 -5.43 4.12
C HIS A 73 18.76 -5.88 5.39
N ASP A 74 18.16 -7.08 5.41
CA ASP A 74 17.47 -7.66 6.57
C ASP A 74 16.40 -6.74 7.19
N MET A 75 15.67 -6.00 6.35
CA MET A 75 14.64 -5.04 6.76
C MET A 75 13.22 -5.64 6.65
N ALA A 76 12.36 -5.28 7.61
CA ALA A 76 10.94 -5.62 7.54
C ALA A 76 10.18 -4.71 6.56
N VAL A 77 9.36 -5.27 5.66
CA VAL A 77 8.49 -4.46 4.80
C VAL A 77 7.10 -4.32 5.42
N LYS A 78 6.63 -3.09 5.59
CA LYS A 78 5.22 -2.77 5.83
C LYS A 78 4.56 -2.52 4.47
N GLY A 79 3.66 -3.40 4.05
CA GLY A 79 2.81 -3.15 2.88
C GLY A 79 1.87 -1.98 3.17
N HIS A 80 1.85 -0.97 2.30
CA HIS A 80 1.12 0.26 2.56
C HIS A 80 0.10 0.59 1.46
N GLY A 81 -1.17 0.33 1.77
CA GLY A 81 -2.33 0.90 1.08
C GLY A 81 -2.94 0.01 0.01
N LEU A 82 -3.46 -1.17 0.39
CA LEU A 82 -4.32 -1.97 -0.52
C LEU A 82 -5.60 -1.18 -0.88
N ILE A 83 -6.16 -0.46 0.09
CA ILE A 83 -7.09 0.65 -0.13
C ILE A 83 -6.49 1.90 0.53
N SER A 84 -6.52 3.02 -0.18
CA SER A 84 -6.06 4.33 0.30
C SER A 84 -7.14 5.40 0.09
N SER A 85 -6.98 6.56 0.71
CA SER A 85 -7.84 7.75 0.54
C SER A 85 -7.72 8.38 -0.86
N CYS A 86 -6.65 8.07 -1.58
CA CYS A 86 -6.35 8.62 -2.89
C CYS A 86 -5.98 7.53 -3.88
N CYS A 87 -5.84 7.99 -5.12
CA CYS A 87 -4.98 7.30 -6.08
C CYS A 87 -5.54 5.95 -6.52
N ASP A 88 -6.87 5.87 -6.67
CA ASP A 88 -7.56 4.77 -7.34
C ASP A 88 -7.60 5.03 -8.86
N PRO A 89 -7.44 4.00 -9.70
CA PRO A 89 -7.51 4.15 -11.15
C PRO A 89 -8.95 4.38 -11.64
N GLU A 90 -9.09 4.88 -12.87
CA GLU A 90 -10.40 5.25 -13.44
C GLU A 90 -11.39 4.08 -13.47
N TYR A 91 -10.92 2.88 -13.81
CA TYR A 91 -11.79 1.70 -13.85
C TYR A 91 -12.38 1.37 -12.47
N VAL A 92 -11.62 1.51 -11.38
CA VAL A 92 -12.11 1.29 -10.01
C VAL A 92 -13.10 2.39 -9.61
N THR A 93 -12.76 3.66 -9.85
CA THR A 93 -13.62 4.79 -9.50
C THR A 93 -14.93 4.85 -10.29
N SER A 94 -14.99 4.16 -11.43
CA SER A 94 -16.18 4.05 -12.26
C SER A 94 -17.14 2.92 -11.85
N ILE A 95 -16.71 2.01 -10.96
CA ILE A 95 -17.56 0.91 -10.48
C ILE A 95 -18.68 1.48 -9.61
N THR A 96 -19.92 1.13 -9.95
CA THR A 96 -21.11 1.48 -9.14
C THR A 96 -21.82 0.27 -8.55
N ASP A 97 -21.50 -0.93 -9.02
CA ASP A 97 -22.08 -2.17 -8.49
C ASP A 97 -21.25 -2.73 -7.31
N ALA A 98 -21.95 -3.17 -6.27
CA ALA A 98 -21.34 -3.65 -5.04
C ALA A 98 -20.73 -5.06 -5.18
N GLY A 99 -21.20 -5.87 -6.12
CA GLY A 99 -20.61 -7.16 -6.45
C GLY A 99 -19.32 -6.97 -7.25
N GLU A 100 -19.34 -6.13 -8.27
CA GLU A 100 -18.18 -5.77 -9.09
C GLU A 100 -17.06 -5.16 -8.23
N MET A 101 -17.38 -4.24 -7.32
CA MET A 101 -16.37 -3.63 -6.43
C MET A 101 -15.70 -4.69 -5.53
N ARG A 102 -16.47 -5.62 -4.97
CA ARG A 102 -15.90 -6.71 -4.16
C ARG A 102 -15.07 -7.68 -4.99
N ALA A 103 -15.46 -7.94 -6.23
CA ALA A 103 -14.69 -8.77 -7.14
C ALA A 103 -13.35 -8.10 -7.48
N ALA A 104 -13.36 -6.81 -7.82
CA ALA A 104 -12.15 -6.04 -8.08
C ALA A 104 -11.21 -6.01 -6.85
N MET A 105 -11.76 -5.77 -5.65
CA MET A 105 -11.00 -5.85 -4.39
C MET A 105 -10.39 -7.24 -4.18
N THR A 106 -11.16 -8.30 -4.44
CA THR A 106 -10.69 -9.68 -4.27
C THR A 106 -9.55 -10.02 -5.21
N GLU A 107 -9.70 -9.69 -6.50
CA GLU A 107 -8.66 -9.91 -7.51
C GLU A 107 -7.38 -9.16 -7.17
N HIS A 108 -7.51 -7.87 -6.85
CA HIS A 108 -6.36 -7.01 -6.53
C HIS A 108 -5.64 -7.50 -5.28
N PHE A 109 -6.37 -7.74 -4.18
CA PHE A 109 -5.76 -8.13 -2.90
C PHE A 109 -5.09 -9.49 -3.03
N THR A 110 -5.75 -10.46 -3.68
CA THR A 110 -5.20 -11.79 -3.88
C THR A 110 -3.91 -11.70 -4.70
N THR A 111 -3.93 -11.02 -5.84
CA THR A 111 -2.75 -10.91 -6.71
C THR A 111 -1.57 -10.24 -6.01
N VAL A 112 -1.80 -9.13 -5.31
CA VAL A 112 -0.74 -8.37 -4.64
C VAL A 112 -0.20 -9.13 -3.42
N MET A 113 -1.08 -9.70 -2.60
CA MET A 113 -0.66 -10.41 -1.39
C MET A 113 0.04 -11.73 -1.70
N GLU A 114 -0.48 -12.52 -2.65
CA GLU A 114 0.18 -13.78 -3.06
C GLU A 114 1.55 -13.55 -3.68
N ARG A 115 1.74 -12.46 -4.45
CA ARG A 115 3.05 -12.11 -5.03
C ARG A 115 4.11 -11.90 -3.94
N TYR A 116 3.73 -11.32 -2.81
CA TYR A 116 4.64 -10.96 -1.72
C TYR A 116 4.44 -11.82 -0.47
N ASP A 117 3.85 -13.02 -0.63
CA ASP A 117 3.64 -13.96 0.47
C ASP A 117 4.96 -14.27 1.21
N GLY A 118 4.92 -14.18 2.54
CA GLY A 118 6.08 -14.33 3.41
C GLY A 118 7.13 -13.20 3.34
N ARG A 119 6.96 -12.21 2.47
CA ARG A 119 7.94 -11.11 2.24
C ARG A 119 7.52 -9.77 2.84
N ILE A 120 6.27 -9.69 3.32
CA ILE A 120 5.70 -8.51 3.96
C ILE A 120 5.39 -8.83 5.43
N ASP A 121 5.91 -8.05 6.38
CA ASP A 121 5.71 -8.27 7.82
C ASP A 121 4.27 -7.96 8.25
N ARG A 122 3.68 -6.92 7.65
CA ARG A 122 2.31 -6.47 7.94
C ARG A 122 1.74 -5.62 6.80
N TRP A 123 0.42 -5.62 6.68
CA TRP A 123 -0.33 -4.95 5.62
C TRP A 123 -1.25 -3.88 6.17
N ASP A 124 -1.11 -2.66 5.69
CA ASP A 124 -2.15 -1.64 5.81
C ASP A 124 -3.24 -1.96 4.77
N VAL A 125 -4.28 -2.68 5.22
CA VAL A 125 -5.39 -3.11 4.37
C VAL A 125 -6.23 -1.92 3.93
N VAL A 126 -6.49 -1.01 4.86
CA VAL A 126 -7.14 0.27 4.61
C VAL A 126 -6.32 1.36 5.27
N SER A 127 -5.96 2.38 4.50
CA SER A 127 -5.27 3.56 4.99
C SER A 127 -6.12 4.81 4.85
N GLU A 128 -6.13 5.66 5.88
CA GLU A 128 -6.81 6.96 5.91
C GLU A 128 -8.31 6.85 5.62
N ALA A 129 -8.98 5.92 6.30
CA ALA A 129 -10.42 5.71 6.18
C ALA A 129 -11.23 6.79 6.93
N LEU A 130 -10.63 7.49 7.89
CA LEU A 130 -11.29 8.51 8.71
C LEU A 130 -11.08 9.91 8.15
N GLU A 131 -12.09 10.78 8.29
CA GLU A 131 -11.93 12.21 8.03
C GLU A 131 -10.91 12.81 9.02
N SER A 132 -10.04 13.71 8.57
CA SER A 132 -9.04 14.35 9.43
C SER A 132 -9.70 15.08 10.59
N GLN A 133 -9.26 14.81 11.83
CA GLN A 133 -9.90 15.31 13.06
C GLN A 133 -11.40 14.97 13.17
N GLY A 134 -11.88 14.04 12.35
CA GLY A 134 -13.25 13.60 12.29
C GLY A 134 -13.48 12.33 13.09
N THR A 135 -14.75 12.05 13.37
CA THR A 135 -15.21 10.78 13.95
C THR A 135 -15.93 9.90 12.91
N THR A 136 -15.87 10.32 11.64
CA THR A 136 -16.62 9.82 10.50
C THR A 136 -15.69 9.24 9.44
N LEU A 137 -16.21 8.32 8.64
CA LEU A 137 -15.50 7.74 7.50
C LEU A 137 -15.44 8.74 6.33
N GLN A 138 -14.31 8.76 5.61
CA GLN A 138 -14.18 9.51 4.37
C GLN A 138 -15.13 8.98 3.30
N SER A 139 -15.62 9.90 2.46
CA SER A 139 -16.50 9.58 1.32
C SER A 139 -15.72 9.04 0.11
N THR A 140 -14.98 7.95 0.29
CA THR A 140 -14.24 7.23 -0.77
C THR A 140 -15.19 6.52 -1.75
N THR A 141 -14.69 6.10 -2.90
CA THR A 141 -15.45 5.27 -3.85
C THR A 141 -15.96 3.99 -3.17
N PHE A 142 -15.09 3.32 -2.40
CA PHE A 142 -15.46 2.14 -1.64
C PHE A 142 -16.59 2.41 -0.65
N PHE A 143 -16.53 3.52 0.11
CA PHE A 143 -17.61 3.90 1.01
C PHE A 143 -18.91 4.20 0.26
N LYS A 144 -18.85 4.89 -0.89
CA LYS A 144 -20.04 5.22 -1.69
C LYS A 144 -20.73 3.98 -2.26
N VAL A 145 -19.96 2.99 -2.70
CA VAL A 145 -20.48 1.77 -3.37
C VAL A 145 -20.87 0.69 -2.37
N LEU A 146 -20.04 0.47 -1.33
CA LEU A 146 -20.21 -0.63 -0.37
C LEU A 146 -20.77 -0.19 0.99
N GLY A 147 -20.85 1.12 1.24
CA GLY A 147 -21.23 1.68 2.54
C GLY A 147 -20.14 1.51 3.60
N PRO A 148 -20.42 1.85 4.88
CA PRO A 148 -19.44 1.77 5.97
C PRO A 148 -18.87 0.36 6.22
N GLY A 149 -19.55 -0.68 5.73
CA GLY A 149 -19.11 -2.07 5.84
C GLY A 149 -17.88 -2.41 4.99
N TYR A 150 -17.45 -1.53 4.08
CA TYR A 150 -16.34 -1.79 3.14
C TYR A 150 -15.03 -2.15 3.85
N ILE A 151 -14.76 -1.57 5.03
CA ILE A 151 -13.55 -1.89 5.81
C ILE A 151 -13.60 -3.35 6.26
N ALA A 152 -14.73 -3.80 6.79
CA ALA A 152 -14.88 -5.19 7.21
C ALA A 152 -14.76 -6.15 6.02
N ASP A 153 -15.30 -5.78 4.86
CA ASP A 153 -15.16 -6.56 3.63
C ASP A 153 -13.70 -6.63 3.17
N ALA A 154 -12.98 -5.51 3.16
CA ALA A 154 -11.56 -5.45 2.81
C ALA A 154 -10.71 -6.36 3.70
N PHE A 155 -10.91 -6.34 5.02
CA PHE A 155 -10.17 -7.22 5.94
C PHE A 155 -10.51 -8.70 5.76
N ARG A 156 -11.77 -9.04 5.46
CA ARG A 156 -12.14 -10.44 5.17
C ARG A 156 -11.47 -10.93 3.89
N ILE A 157 -11.46 -10.09 2.86
CA ILE A 157 -10.81 -10.40 1.58
C ILE A 157 -9.30 -10.55 1.77
N ALA A 158 -8.65 -9.61 2.46
CA ALA A 158 -7.21 -9.70 2.75
C ALA A 158 -6.85 -10.94 3.58
N ARG A 159 -7.66 -11.28 4.59
CA ARG A 159 -7.48 -12.52 5.38
C ARG A 159 -7.69 -13.78 4.55
N ALA A 160 -8.57 -13.75 3.55
CA ALA A 160 -8.77 -14.88 2.66
C ALA A 160 -7.59 -15.06 1.69
N ALA A 161 -6.97 -13.97 1.24
CA ALA A 161 -5.77 -13.98 0.41
C ALA A 161 -4.52 -14.46 1.18
N ASP A 162 -4.37 -14.02 2.44
CA ASP A 162 -3.29 -14.47 3.33
C ASP A 162 -3.84 -14.72 4.76
N PRO A 163 -4.03 -15.99 5.15
CA PRO A 163 -4.50 -16.38 6.48
C PRO A 163 -3.56 -16.02 7.63
N ASP A 164 -2.27 -15.82 7.36
CA ASP A 164 -1.22 -15.61 8.36
C ASP A 164 -0.75 -14.15 8.43
N ALA A 165 -1.09 -13.33 7.43
CA ALA A 165 -0.79 -11.90 7.41
C ALA A 165 -1.24 -11.16 8.68
N LYS A 166 -0.40 -10.22 9.13
CA LYS A 166 -0.81 -9.22 10.12
C LYS A 166 -1.51 -8.07 9.37
N LEU A 167 -2.80 -7.88 9.65
CA LEU A 167 -3.65 -6.92 8.94
C LEU A 167 -3.91 -5.69 9.83
N PHE A 168 -3.66 -4.51 9.28
CA PHE A 168 -3.74 -3.23 9.98
C PHE A 168 -4.66 -2.25 9.26
N ILE A 169 -5.26 -1.37 10.06
CA ILE A 169 -5.78 -0.08 9.59
C ILE A 169 -4.72 0.96 9.91
N ASN A 170 -4.38 1.80 8.94
CA ASN A 170 -3.40 2.88 9.12
C ASN A 170 -4.10 4.23 9.03
N GLU A 171 -3.94 5.07 10.05
CA GLU A 171 -4.56 6.38 10.11
C GLU A 171 -3.53 7.44 10.48
N ASN A 172 -3.81 8.69 10.11
CA ASN A 172 -3.09 9.87 10.58
C ASN A 172 -4.08 10.93 11.07
N LEU A 173 -3.59 11.88 11.87
CA LEU A 173 -4.39 13.02 12.33
C LEU A 173 -5.70 12.61 13.03
N VAL A 174 -5.64 11.52 13.80
CA VAL A 174 -6.75 10.97 14.60
C VAL A 174 -6.66 11.41 16.07
N GLU A 175 -5.53 11.98 16.45
CA GLU A 175 -5.26 12.58 17.74
C GLU A 175 -5.71 14.05 17.81
N PHE A 176 -6.33 14.42 18.94
CA PHE A 176 -6.75 15.80 19.27
C PHE A 176 -5.67 16.54 20.06
#